data_AF-A0A2N2XZJ6-F1
#
_entry.id   AF-A0A2N2XZJ6-F1
#
_cell.length_a   1.000
_cell.length_b   1.000
_cell.length_c   1.000
_cell.angle_alpha   90.00
_cell.angle_beta   90.00
_cell.angle_gamma   90.00
#
_symmetry.space_group_name_H-M   'P 1'
#
loop_
_entity.id
_entity.type
_entity.pdbx_description
1 polymer ?
#
loop_
_entity_poly.entity_id
_entity_poly.type
_entity_poly.pdbx_seq_one_letter_code
_entity_poly.pdbx_strand_id
1 'polypeptide(L)' 'MTIQEAEQEIIAEFDLFEDWMDKYNYIIELGKELPMIDEKYKTQQYLIAGCQSQVWLHATYQEGAVIYTADSDAIITK' A
#
# COMPACT_ATOMS: atom_id res chain seq x y z
N MET A 1 15.06 -11.85 4.82
CA MET A 1 14.22 -11.18 5.82
C MET A 1 12.96 -12.01 5.96
N THR A 2 12.63 -12.42 7.18
CA THR A 2 11.34 -13.05 7.52
C THR A 2 10.25 -11.97 7.59
N ILE A 3 8.98 -12.36 7.54
CA ILE A 3 7.87 -11.42 7.71
C ILE A 3 7.96 -10.71 9.07
N GLN A 4 8.38 -11.43 10.11
CA GLN A 4 8.55 -10.90 11.46
C GLN A 4 9.67 -9.86 11.52
N GLU A 5 10.80 -10.10 10.85
CA GLU A 5 11.89 -9.12 10.78
C GLU A 5 11.43 -7.82 10.07
N ALA A 6 10.70 -7.94 8.96
CA ALA A 6 10.15 -6.80 8.24
C ALA A 6 9.15 -6.00 9.09
N GLU A 7 8.26 -6.68 9.82
CA GLU A 7 7.31 -6.05 10.72
C GLU A 7 8.00 -5.26 11.83
N GLN A 8 9.04 -5.84 12.45
CA GLN A 8 9.79 -5.15 13.50
C GLN A 8 10.57 -3.93 12.97
N GLU A 9 11.08 -3.99 11.74
CA GLU A 9 11.73 -2.85 11.09
C GLU A 9 10.76 -1.70 10.88
N ILE A 10 9.55 -1.98 10.37
CA ILE A 10 8.48 -0.98 10.20
C ILE A 10 8.06 -0.39 11.56
N ILE A 11 7.87 -1.21 12.60
CA ILE A 11 7.50 -0.72 13.94
C ILE A 11 8.59 0.22 14.47
N ALA A 12 9.85 -0.21 14.41
CA ALA A 12 10.98 0.58 14.90
C ALA A 12 11.11 1.92 14.18
N GLU A 13 10.87 1.94 12.86
CA GLU A 13 10.86 3.17 12.07
C GLU A 13 9.73 4.12 12.48
N PHE A 14 8.51 3.61 12.64
CA PHE A 14 7.37 4.44 13.05
C PHE A 14 7.48 4.93 14.50
N ASP A 15 8.23 4.24 15.37
CA ASP A 15 8.48 4.64 16.75
C ASP A 15 9.46 5.82 16.87
N LEU A 16 10.24 6.14 15.83
CA LEU A 16 11.11 7.32 15.81
C LEU A 16 10.35 8.65 15.74
N PHE A 17 9.11 8.62 15.24
CA PHE A 17 8.28 9.80 15.13
C PHE A 17 7.52 10.07 16.44
N GLU A 18 7.76 11.24 17.03
CA GLU A 18 7.04 11.71 18.22
C GLU A 18 5.68 12.33 17.87
N ASP A 19 5.60 13.05 16.73
CA ASP A 19 4.37 13.67 16.25
C ASP A 19 3.56 12.69 15.38
N TRP A 20 2.26 12.62 15.65
CA TRP A 20 1.29 11.91 14.82
C TRP A 20 1.27 12.42 13.38
N MET A 21 1.38 13.73 13.17
CA MET A 21 1.37 14.31 11.82
C MET A 21 2.56 13.85 10.99
N ASP A 22 3.72 13.61 11.61
CA ASP A 22 4.88 13.07 10.91
C ASP A 22 4.65 11.63 10.48
N LYS A 23 4.07 10.78 11.34
CA LYS A 23 3.66 9.41 10.97
C LYS A 23 2.67 9.43 9.81
N TYR A 24 1.69 10.34 9.85
CA TYR A 24 0.69 10.49 8.79
C TYR A 24 1.33 10.88 7.45
N ASN A 25 2.23 11.86 7.45
CA ASN A 25 2.95 12.27 6.24
C ASN A 25 3.85 11.15 5.72
N TYR A 26 4.48 10.39 6.62
CA TYR A 26 5.34 9.28 6.22
C TYR A 26 4.57 8.18 5.46
N ILE A 27 3.37 7.82 5.91
CA ILE A 27 2.49 6.87 5.19
C ILE A 27 2.17 7.37 3.77
N ILE A 28 1.92 8.68 3.62
CA ILE A 28 1.64 9.28 2.32
C ILE A 28 2.85 9.18 1.39
N GLU A 29 4.05 9.46 1.89
CA GLU A 29 5.28 9.32 1.09
C GLU A 29 5.53 7.88 0.68
N LEU A 30 5.37 6.91 1.60
CA LEU A 30 5.45 5.49 1.27
C LEU A 30 4.48 5.10 0.15
N GLY A 31 3.22 5.57 0.22
CA GLY A 31 2.22 5.34 -0.82
C GLY A 31 2.63 5.91 -2.18
N LYS A 32 3.33 7.04 -2.23
CA LYS A 32 3.81 7.64 -3.50
C LYS A 32 4.89 6.80 -4.18
N GLU A 33 5.69 6.08 -3.42
CA GLU A 33 6.76 5.21 -3.95
C GLU A 33 6.23 3.88 -4.51
N LEU A 34 4.99 3.50 -4.17
CA LEU A 34 4.39 2.26 -4.66
C LEU A 34 4.17 2.28 -6.18
N PRO A 35 4.50 1.17 -6.89
CA PRO A 35 4.23 1.02 -8.31
C PRO A 35 2.74 1.18 -8.61
N MET A 36 2.41 2.05 -9.58
CA MET A 36 1.03 2.22 -10.01
C MET A 36 0.49 0.94 -10.64
N ILE A 37 -0.78 0.64 -10.36
CA ILE A 37 -1.53 -0.39 -11.08
C ILE A 37 -1.62 -0.02 -12.57
N ASP A 38 -1.45 -1.02 -13.45
CA ASP A 38 -1.68 -0.85 -14.88
C ASP A 38 -3.15 -0.48 -15.13
N GLU A 39 -3.40 0.54 -15.95
CA GLU A 39 -4.73 1.06 -16.28
C GLU A 39 -5.71 -0.03 -16.74
N LYS A 40 -5.23 -1.09 -17.38
CA LYS A 40 -6.09 -2.22 -17.78
C LYS A 40 -6.75 -2.95 -16.61
N TYR A 41 -6.19 -2.83 -15.41
CA TYR A 41 -6.74 -3.39 -14.17
C TYR A 41 -7.58 -2.40 -13.37
N LYS A 42 -7.70 -1.12 -13.78
CA LYS A 42 -8.63 -0.16 -13.18
C LYS A 42 -10.06 -0.39 -13.64
N THR A 43 -10.59 -1.57 -13.33
CA THR A 43 -11.94 -2.00 -13.69
C THR A 43 -12.73 -2.43 -12.45
N GLN A 44 -14.05 -2.57 -12.60
CA GLN A 44 -14.92 -3.02 -11.51
C GLN A 44 -14.53 -4.40 -10.93
N GLN A 45 -13.85 -5.24 -11.71
CA GLN A 45 -13.38 -6.55 -11.25
C GLN A 45 -12.30 -6.46 -10.16
N TYR A 46 -11.46 -5.43 -10.21
CA TYR A 46 -10.35 -5.23 -9.27
C TYR A 46 -10.65 -4.16 -8.22
N LEU A 47 -11.84 -3.56 -8.27
CA LEU A 47 -12.28 -2.55 -7.32
C LEU A 47 -12.63 -3.22 -5.97
N ILE A 48 -12.03 -2.74 -4.89
CA ILE A 48 -12.39 -3.13 -3.53
C ILE A 48 -13.66 -2.38 -3.13
N ALA A 49 -14.75 -3.13 -3.01
CA ALA A 49 -16.03 -2.57 -2.58
C ALA A 49 -16.05 -2.28 -1.08
N GLY A 50 -16.73 -1.21 -0.67
CA GLY A 50 -16.96 -0.85 0.74
C GLY A 50 -15.99 0.17 1.32
N CYS A 51 -14.98 0.60 0.55
CA CYS A 51 -14.14 1.75 0.91
C CYS A 51 -14.85 3.06 0.55
N GLN A 52 -14.60 4.12 1.33
CA GLN A 52 -15.07 5.48 1.00
C GLN A 52 -14.37 6.01 -0.27
N SER A 53 -13.10 5.67 -0.44
CA SER A 53 -12.31 5.88 -1.64
C SER A 53 -12.42 4.69 -2.59
N GLN A 54 -12.22 4.92 -3.88
CA GLN A 54 -12.04 3.83 -4.83
C GLN A 54 -10.63 3.27 -4.69
N VAL A 55 -10.51 1.97 -4.47
CA VAL A 55 -9.22 1.27 -4.37
C VAL A 55 -9.23 0.11 -5.36
N TRP A 56 -8.24 0.05 -6.23
CA TRP A 56 -8.03 -1.08 -7.14
C TRP A 56 -6.84 -1.90 -6.65
N LEU A 57 -7.01 -3.22 -6.59
CA LEU A 57 -5.93 -4.14 -6.23
C LEU A 57 -5.85 -5.25 -7.27
N HIS A 58 -4.67 -5.40 -7.86
CA HIS A 58 -4.33 -6.50 -8.75
C HIS A 58 -3.26 -7.36 -8.11
N ALA A 59 -3.46 -8.68 -8.16
CA ALA A 59 -2.54 -9.68 -7.63
C ALA A 59 -2.15 -10.66 -8.73
N THR A 60 -0.86 -10.94 -8.86
CA THR A 60 -0.32 -11.93 -9.80
C THR A 60 0.61 -12.87 -9.07
N TYR A 61 0.59 -14.15 -9.42
CA TYR A 61 1.49 -15.14 -8.84
C TYR A 61 2.67 -15.39 -9.77
N GLN A 62 3.87 -15.12 -9.28
CA GLN A 62 5.12 -15.26 -10.03
C GLN A 62 6.17 -15.88 -9.13
N GLU A 63 6.82 -16.95 -9.61
CA GLU A 63 8.00 -17.55 -8.98
C GLU A 63 7.84 -17.91 -7.49
N GLY A 64 6.65 -18.36 -7.08
CA GLY A 64 6.40 -18.73 -5.68
C GLY A 64 5.88 -17.60 -4.80
N ALA A 65 5.76 -16.38 -5.33
CA ALA A 65 5.29 -15.20 -4.61
C ALA A 65 4.05 -14.58 -5.26
N VAL A 66 3.21 -13.94 -4.46
CA VAL A 66 2.13 -13.09 -4.96
C VAL A 66 2.66 -11.65 -5.00
N ILE A 67 2.60 -11.03 -6.16
CA ILE A 67 2.98 -9.64 -6.41
C ILE A 67 1.69 -8.83 -6.50
N TYR A 68 1.63 -7.75 -5.72
CA TYR A 68 0.49 -6.84 -5.68
C TYR A 68 0.84 -5.51 -6.35
N THR A 69 -0.12 -4.96 -7.09
CA THR A 69 -0.12 -3.57 -7.55
C THR A 69 -1.46 -2.97 -7.21
N ALA A 70 -1.45 -1.76 -6.65
CA ALA A 70 -2.64 -1.09 -6.21
C ALA A 70 -2.64 0.38 -6.64
N ASP A 71 -3.83 0.96 -6.66
CA ASP A 71 -4.00 2.40 -6.79
C ASP A 71 -5.32 2.82 -6.14
N SER A 72 -5.45 4.10 -5.84
CA SER A 72 -6.62 4.65 -5.17
C SER A 72 -6.80 6.12 -5.48
N ASP A 73 -8.04 6.58 -5.42
CA ASP A 73 -8.37 8.01 -5.59
C ASP A 73 -8.16 8.86 -4.32
N ALA A 74 -7.73 8.25 -3.22
CA ALA A 74 -7.35 8.92 -1.99
C ALA A 74 -5.83 8.98 -1.78
N ILE A 75 -5.38 10.02 -1.08
CA ILE A 75 -3.95 10.27 -0.82
C ILE A 75 -3.38 9.27 0.20
N ILE A 76 -4.17 8.88 1.21
CA ILE A 76 -3.71 8.03 2.33
C ILE A 76 -3.94 6.55 2.09
N THR A 77 -5.05 6.21 1.45
CA THR A 77 -5.41 4.83 1.14
C THR A 77 -4.77 4.53 -0.19
N LYS A 78 -3.58 3.93 -0.23
CA LYS A 78 -2.93 3.50 -1.47
C LYS A 78 -2.22 2.16 -1.24
#